data_AF-K1YL73-F1
#
_entry.id   AF-K1YL73-F1
#
_cell.length_a   1.000
_cell.length_b   1.000
_cell.length_c   1.000
_cell.angle_alpha   90.00
_cell.angle_beta   90.00
_cell.angle_gamma   90.00
#
_symmetry.space_group_name_H-M   'P 1'
#
loop_
_entity.id
_entity.type
_entity.pdbx_description
1 polymer ?
#
loop_
_entity_poly.entity_id
_entity_poly.type
_entity_poly.pdbx_seq_one_letter_code
_entity_poly.pdbx_strand_id
1 'polypeptide(L)' 'MAQKFGTAIIVVTHDEKIIPTFKRIYHIRDGVTYEEAGEGRDFSTIQQ' A
#
# COMPACT_ATOMS: atom_id res chain seq x y z
N MET A 1 15.90 0.39 5.41
CA MET A 1 15.79 -0.53 6.56
C MET A 1 15.15 -1.86 6.18
N ALA A 2 13.90 -1.91 5.72
CA ALA A 2 13.24 -3.18 5.35
C ALA A 2 14.00 -4.04 4.33
N GLN A 3 14.57 -3.44 3.27
CA GLN A 3 15.37 -4.18 2.28
C GLN A 3 16.64 -4.82 2.87
N LYS A 4 17.22 -4.22 3.92
CA LYS A 4 18.46 -4.71 4.55
C LYS A 4 18.22 -5.98 5.38
N PHE A 5 17.00 -6.17 5.88
CA PHE A 5 16.64 -7.26 6.79
C PHE A 5 15.57 -8.20 6.22
N GLY A 6 15.24 -8.10 4.94
CA GLY A 6 14.22 -8.92 4.30
C GLY A 6 12.85 -8.81 4.97
N THR A 7 12.54 -7.67 5.59
CA THR A 7 11.32 -7.49 6.37
C THR A 7 10.20 -6.97 5.47
N ALA A 8 9.04 -7.62 5.52
CA ALA A 8 7.83 -7.11 4.89
C ALA A 8 7.28 -5.91 5.69
N ILE A 9 6.89 -4.84 4.98
CA ILE A 9 6.15 -3.71 5.57
C ILE A 9 4.71 -3.82 5.12
N ILE A 10 3.78 -3.73 6.07
CA ILE A 10 2.34 -3.63 5.80
C ILE A 10 1.87 -2.29 6.35
N VAL A 11 1.15 -1.54 5.53
CA VAL A 11 0.57 -0.25 5.91
C VAL A 11 -0.95 -0.39 5.91
N VAL A 12 -1.57 -0.08 7.04
CA VAL A 12 -3.03 0.04 7.16
C VAL A 12 -3.36 1.53 7.21
N THR A 13 -4.16 2.00 6.26
CA THR A 13 -4.48 3.42 6.12
C THR A 13 -5.86 3.61 5.53
N HIS A 14 -6.50 4.73 5.87
CA HIS A 14 -7.66 5.25 5.17
C HIS A 14 -7.30 6.45 4.27
N ASP A 15 -6.03 6.86 4.22
CA ASP A 15 -5.61 7.99 3.41
C ASP A 15 -5.55 7.59 1.95
N GLU A 16 -6.59 7.99 1.21
CA GLU A 16 -6.75 7.70 -0.20
C GLU A 16 -5.63 8.29 -1.07
N LYS A 17 -4.92 9.33 -0.61
CA LYS A 17 -3.84 9.96 -1.39
C LYS A 17 -2.63 9.07 -1.56
N ILE A 18 -2.35 8.21 -0.57
CA ILE A 18 -1.17 7.34 -0.59
C ILE A 18 -1.44 5.95 -1.19
N ILE A 19 -2.71 5.53 -1.27
CA ILE A 19 -3.12 4.22 -1.82
C ILE A 19 -2.50 3.94 -3.21
N PRO A 20 -2.49 4.90 -4.18
CA PRO A 20 -1.90 4.67 -5.50
C PRO A 20 -0.41 4.35 -5.50
N THR A 21 0.32 4.57 -4.39
CA THR A 21 1.77 4.28 -4.32
C THR A 21 2.10 2.83 -4.00
N PHE A 22 1.12 2.06 -3.53
CA PHE A 22 1.33 0.68 -3.19
C PHE A 22 1.15 -0.19 -4.43
N LYS A 23 1.99 -1.23 -4.56
CA LYS A 23 1.90 -2.21 -5.65
C LYS A 23 0.84 -3.29 -5.39
N ARG A 24 0.46 -3.49 -4.13
CA ARG A 24 -0.53 -4.47 -3.68
C ARG A 24 -1.38 -3.82 -2.61
N ILE A 25 -2.69 -3.88 -2.80
CA ILE A 25 -3.67 -3.31 -1.89
C ILE A 25 -4.52 -4.47 -1.38
N TYR A 26 -4.82 -4.45 -0.08
CA TYR A 26 -5.68 -5.43 0.56
C TYR A 26 -6.87 -4.70 1.19
N HIS A 27 -8.08 -5.04 0.74
CA HIS A 27 -9.31 -4.55 1.34
C HIS A 27 -9.85 -5.61 2.29
N ILE A 28 -10.02 -5.24 3.55
CA ILE A 28 -10.63 -6.10 4.56
C ILE A 28 -12.06 -5.61 4.80
N ARG A 29 -13.04 -6.46 4.50
CA ARG A 29 -14.47 -6.21 4.77
C ARG A 29 -15.11 -7.44 5.38
N ASP A 30 -15.82 -7.28 6.48
CA ASP A 30 -16.49 -8.37 7.21
C ASP A 30 -15.58 -9.58 7.51
N GLY A 31 -14.30 -9.32 7.82
CA GLY A 31 -13.30 -10.36 8.07
C GLY A 31 -12.75 -11.06 6.82
N VAL A 32 -13.18 -10.66 5.62
CA VAL A 32 -12.70 -11.19 4.34
C VAL A 32 -11.68 -10.24 3.73
N THR A 33 -10.56 -10.78 3.25
CA THR A 33 -9.50 -10.03 2.59
C THR A 33 -9.60 -10.19 1.07
N TYR A 34 -9.62 -9.07 0.36
CA TYR A 34 -9.60 -9.01 -1.10
C TYR A 34 -8.29 -8.36 -1.55
N GLU A 35 -7.57 -9.02 -2.47
CA GLU A 35 -6.35 -8.47 -3.07
C GLU A 35 -6.68 -7.70 -4.34
N GLU A 36 -6.09 -6.52 -4.47
CA GLU A 36 -6.16 -5.67 -5.65
C GLU A 36 -4.75 -5.26 -6.08
N ALA A 37 -4.51 -5.25 -7.39
CA ALA A 37 -3.26 -4.75 -7.95
C ALA A 37 -3.23 -3.22 -7.81
N GLY A 38 -2.27 -2.71 -7.04
CA GLY A 38 -2.09 -1.28 -6.87
C GLY A 38 -1.21 -0.68 -7.96
N GLU A 39 -1.35 0.63 -8.18
CA GLU A 39 -0.68 1.33 -9.29
C GLU A 39 0.84 1.47 -9.08
N GLY A 40 1.32 1.39 -7.84
CA GLY A 40 2.75 1.50 -7.54
C GLY A 40 3.38 2.82 -7.94
N ARG A 41 2.61 3.93 -7.94
CA ARG A 41 3.11 5.27 -8.27
C ARG A 41 4.23 5.71 -7.32
N ASP A 42 5.12 6.55 -7.83
CA ASP A 42 6.15 7.16 -6.98
C ASP A 42 5.52 8.11 -5.96
N PHE A 43 6.00 8.03 -4.72
CA PHE A 43 5.50 8.86 -3.62
C PHE A 43 5.73 10.37 -3.85
N SER A 44 6.72 10.73 -4.67
CA SER A 44 7.03 12.12 -5.03
C SER A 44 5.88 12.82 -5.77
N THR A 45 4.99 12.07 -6.41
CA THR A 45 3.85 12.61 -7.17
C THR A 45 2.70 13.06 -6.26
N ILE A 46 2.68 12.68 -4.98
CA ILE A 46 1.59 13.05 -4.06
C ILE A 46 1.74 14.47 -3.47
N GLN A 47 2.93 15.08 -3.57
CA GLN A 47 3.22 16.38 -2.96
C GLN A 47 2.93 17.61 -3.85
N GLN A 48 2.30 17.43 -5.01
CA GLN A 48 1.87 18.53 -5.88
C GLN A 48 0.38 18.83 -5.73
#